data_AF-A0A7L2WYZ5-F1
#
_entry.id   AF-A0A7L2WYZ5-F1
#
_cell.length_a   1.000
_cell.length_b   1.000
_cell.length_c   1.000
_cell.angle_alpha   90.00
_cell.angle_beta   90.00
_cell.angle_gamma   90.00
#
_symmetry.space_group_name_H-M   'P 1'
#
loop_
_entity.id
_entity.type
_entity.pdbx_description
1 polymer ?
#
loop_
_entity_poly.entity_id
_entity_poly.type
_entity_poly.pdbx_seq_one_letter_code
_entity_poly.pdbx_strand_id
1 'polypeptide(L)' 'KLVEELVDELLSTCRRLSGNNFKPRLQPAIGVGCVCEGWSAREDNVLYCLLVPLQPPPGHTFCLEPAT' A
#
# COMPACT_ATOMS: atom_id res chain seq x y z
N LYS A 1 -5.98 -15.17 1.12
CA LYS A 1 -7.36 -15.12 0.58
C LYS A 1 -8.28 -14.22 1.39
N LEU A 2 -8.81 -14.59 2.57
CA LEU A 2 -9.72 -13.69 3.31
C LEU A 2 -9.15 -12.28 3.58
N VAL A 3 -7.88 -12.19 4.00
CA VAL A 3 -7.24 -10.90 4.28
C VAL A 3 -6.99 -10.09 2.99
N GLU A 4 -6.67 -10.77 1.89
CA GLU A 4 -6.45 -10.13 0.57
C GLU A 4 -7.76 -9.56 0.05
N GLU A 5 -8.84 -10.35 0.11
CA GLU A 5 -10.19 -9.94 -0.30
C GLU A 5 -10.70 -8.75 0.53
N LEU A 6 -10.48 -8.80 1.86
CA LEU A 6 -10.82 -7.68 2.75
C LEU A 6 -10.06 -6.41 2.37
N VAL A 7 -8.76 -6.53 2.08
CA VAL A 7 -7.92 -5.39 1.73
C VAL A 7 -8.29 -4.85 0.35
N ASP A 8 -8.61 -5.71 -0.61
CA ASP A 8 -9.07 -5.27 -1.93
C ASP A 8 -10.38 -4.48 -1.86
N GLU A 9 -11.35 -4.94 -1.05
CA GLU A 9 -12.61 -4.21 -0.79
C GLU A 9 -12.36 -2.85 -0.10
N LEU A 10 -11.47 -2.82 0.89
CA LEU A 10 -11.07 -1.57 1.55
C LEU A 10 -10.44 -0.59 0.56
N LEU A 11 -9.49 -1.04 -0.25
CA LEU A 11 -8.80 -0.22 -1.25
C LEU A 11 -9.77 0.27 -2.33
N SER A 12 -10.72 -0.57 -2.74
CA SER A 12 -11.80 -0.20 -3.66
C SER A 12 -12.64 0.94 -3.09
N THR A 13 -13.03 0.85 -1.83
CA THR A 13 -13.79 1.88 -1.12
C THR A 13 -12.98 3.18 -1.00
N CYS A 14 -11.71 3.09 -0.57
CA CYS A 14 -10.83 4.25 -0.48
C CYS A 14 -10.63 4.95 -1.82
N ARG A 15 -10.45 4.20 -2.93
CA ARG A 15 -10.36 4.77 -4.28
C ARG A 15 -11.61 5.58 -4.65
N ARG A 16 -12.80 5.03 -4.39
CA ARG A 16 -14.08 5.72 -4.64
C ARG A 16 -14.21 7.00 -3.81
N LEU A 17 -13.79 6.98 -2.55
CA LEU A 17 -13.79 8.14 -1.67
C LEU A 17 -12.71 9.18 -2.02
N SER A 18 -11.64 8.77 -2.70
CA SER A 18 -10.50 9.63 -3.00
C SER A 18 -10.71 10.56 -4.20
N GLY A 19 -11.62 10.25 -5.13
CA GLY A 19 -12.13 11.17 -6.17
C GLY A 19 -11.07 11.92 -7.00
N ASN A 20 -11.47 13.03 -7.64
CA ASN A 20 -10.60 13.97 -8.36
C ASN A 20 -9.76 14.87 -7.43
N ASN A 21 -9.59 14.47 -6.17
CA ASN A 21 -8.83 15.26 -5.21
C ASN A 21 -7.33 15.10 -5.46
N PHE A 22 -6.56 16.02 -4.90
CA PHE A 22 -5.11 15.98 -4.88
C PHE A 22 -4.57 14.93 -3.87
N LYS A 23 -5.01 13.67 -4.02
CA LYS A 23 -4.62 12.54 -3.18
C LYS A 23 -3.92 11.46 -4.02
N PRO A 24 -2.90 10.78 -3.47
CA PRO A 24 -2.31 9.62 -4.13
C PRO A 24 -3.37 8.56 -4.44
N ARG A 25 -3.24 7.91 -5.60
CA ARG A 25 -4.14 6.85 -6.04
C ARG A 25 -3.62 5.50 -5.53
N LEU A 26 -4.45 4.78 -4.78
CA LEU A 26 -4.11 3.47 -4.23
C LEU A 26 -4.16 2.39 -5.33
N GLN A 27 -3.06 1.67 -5.55
CA GLN A 27 -3.00 0.53 -6.46
C GLN A 27 -3.41 -0.78 -5.76
N PRO A 28 -3.57 -1.90 -6.48
CA PRO A 28 -3.77 -3.21 -5.87
C PRO A 28 -2.65 -3.56 -4.89
N ALA A 29 -3.02 -4.25 -3.80
CA ALA A 29 -2.06 -4.68 -2.80
C ALA A 29 -1.13 -5.78 -3.36
N ILE A 30 0.12 -5.78 -2.91
CA ILE A 30 1.13 -6.78 -3.21
C ILE A 30 1.41 -7.54 -1.92
N GLY A 31 1.23 -8.87 -1.95
CA GLY A 31 1.62 -9.75 -0.86
C GLY A 31 3.13 -9.74 -0.67
N VAL A 32 3.59 -9.47 0.54
CA VAL A 32 5.01 -9.50 0.86
C VAL A 32 5.27 -10.56 1.92
N GLY A 33 6.23 -11.44 1.64
CA GLY A 33 6.77 -12.34 2.66
C GLY A 33 7.46 -11.54 3.78
N CYS A 34 7.93 -12.22 4.81
CA CYS A 34 8.64 -11.66 5.96
C CYS A 34 10.03 -11.02 5.64
N VAL A 35 10.24 -10.50 4.42
CA VAL A 35 11.53 -10.07 3.88
C VAL A 35 11.60 -8.56 3.61
N CYS A 36 10.61 -7.77 4.04
CA CYS A 36 10.83 -6.33 4.16
C CYS A 36 11.83 -6.08 5.30
N GLU A 37 12.95 -5.42 5.00
CA GLU A 37 14.02 -5.10 5.94
C GLU A 37 13.46 -4.54 7.26
N GLY A 38 13.69 -5.26 8.36
CA GLY A 38 13.25 -4.90 9.71
C GLY A 38 12.02 -5.65 10.24
N TRP A 39 11.33 -6.44 9.42
CA TRP A 39 10.13 -7.17 9.83
C TRP A 39 10.52 -8.58 10.28
N SER A 40 11.30 -8.69 11.36
CA SER A 40 11.64 -10.00 11.93
C SER A 40 10.36 -10.63 12.49
N ALA A 41 9.92 -11.74 11.87
CA ALA A 41 8.88 -12.57 12.45
C ALA A 41 9.37 -13.08 13.81
N ARG A 42 8.90 -12.48 14.91
CA ARG A 42 9.01 -13.14 16.20
C ARG A 42 8.11 -14.36 16.15
N GLU A 43 8.57 -15.46 16.74
CA GLU A 43 7.97 -16.80 16.67
C GLU A 43 6.45 -16.82 17.00
N ASP A 44 5.95 -15.83 17.73
CA ASP A 44 4.56 -15.70 18.15
C ASP A 44 3.71 -14.68 17.37
N ASN A 45 4.27 -13.95 16.40
CA ASN A 45 3.55 -12.91 15.66
C ASN A 45 3.41 -13.27 14.18
N VAL A 46 2.22 -13.77 13.80
CA VAL A 46 1.82 -13.89 12.39
C VAL A 46 1.54 -12.48 11.87
N LEU A 47 2.57 -11.81 11.37
CA LEU A 47 2.43 -10.51 10.71
C LEU A 47 1.94 -10.76 9.27
N TYR A 48 0.74 -10.28 8.95
CA TYR A 48 0.25 -10.29 7.57
C TYR A 48 0.53 -8.93 6.93
N CYS A 49 1.30 -8.98 5.85
CA CYS A 49 2.05 -7.85 5.34
C CYS A 49 1.71 -7.63 3.88
N LEU A 50 1.01 -6.53 3.60
CA LEU A 50 0.69 -6.11 2.25
C LEU A 50 1.28 -4.73 1.99
N LEU A 51 1.94 -4.59 0.84
CA LEU A 51 2.31 -3.28 0.33
C LEU A 51 1.20 -2.78 -0.58
N VAL A 52 0.80 -1.52 -0.39
CA VAL A 52 -0.16 -0.85 -1.27
C VAL A 52 0.59 0.25 -2.02
N PRO A 53 0.99 0.03 -3.27
CA PRO A 53 1.68 1.05 -4.04
C PRO A 53 0.79 2.27 -4.24
N LEU A 54 1.41 3.43 -4.23
CA LEU A 54 0.75 4.71 -4.47
C LEU A 54 1.14 5.22 -5.86
N GLN A 55 0.17 5.74 -6.60
CA GLN A 55 0.42 6.58 -7.77
C GLN A 55 0.24 8.06 -7.40
N PRO A 56 0.97 8.98 -8.03
CA PRO A 56 0.77 10.40 -7.82
C PRO A 56 -0.65 10.82 -8.24
N PRO A 57 -1.16 11.93 -7.69
CA PRO A 57 -2.36 12.56 -8.22
C PRO A 57 -2.21 12.86 -9.72
N PRO A 58 -3.32 12.95 -10.48
CA PRO A 58 -3.28 13.31 -11.90
C PRO A 58 -2.47 14.60 -12.13
N GLY A 59 -1.64 14.60 -13.17
CA GLY A 59 -0.78 15.75 -13.51
C GLY A 59 0.46 15.93 -12.63
N HIS A 60 0.75 14.98 -11.73
CA HIS A 60 1.90 15.06 -10.82
C HIS A 60 2.81 13.84 -10.95
N THR A 61 4.01 13.95 -10.38
CA THR A 61 5.02 12.89 -10.34
C THR A 61 5.67 12.88 -8.97
N PHE A 62 5.99 11.69 -8.46
CA PHE A 62 6.79 11.56 -7.25
C PHE A 62 8.26 11.79 -7.59
N CYS A 63 8.89 12.74 -6.90
CA CYS A 63 10.32 13.02 -7.00
C CYS A 63 11.00 12.55 -5.72
N LEU A 64 12.13 11.88 -5.86
CA LEU A 64 12.96 11.54 -4.71
C LEU A 64 13.59 12.82 -4.17
N GLU A 65 13.61 12.96 -2.84
CA GLU A 65 14.36 14.02 -2.20
C GLU A 65 15.86 13.74 -2.36
N PRO A 66 16.67 14.72 -2.81
CA PRO A 66 18.11 14.52 -2.95
C PRO A 66 18.76 14.29 -1.58
N ALA A 67 19.63 13.29 -1.50
CA ALA A 67 20.43 13.05 -0.30
C ALA A 67 21.32 14.28 -0.01
N THR A 68 21.21 14.82 1.20
CA THR A 68 22.06 15.91 1.69
C THR A 68 23.37 15.37 2.24
#